data_AF-A0A0L8L0F8-F1
#
_entry.id   AF-A0A0L8L0F8-F1
#
_cell.length_a   1.000
_cell.length_b   1.000
_cell.length_c   1.000
_cell.angle_alpha   90.00
_cell.angle_beta   90.00
_cell.angle_gamma   90.00
#
_symmetry.space_group_name_H-M   'P 1'
#
loop_
_entity.id
_entity.type
_entity.pdbx_description
1 polymer ?
#
loop_
_entity_poly.entity_id
_entity_poly.type
_entity_poly.pdbx_seq_one_letter_code
_entity_poly.pdbx_strand_id
1 'polypeptide(L)'
;MSLHGRALPGEPDEPAEASRPAADHPGAHPLVDLDVDLTSHELLRRAHVLDALGSDWDPVAALRGEEAAYELLYSGLSAEQQRVYDELVAAGVLPRRGDGHAAA
;
A
#
# COMPACT_ATOMS: atom_id res chain seq x y z
N MET A 1 -3.20 -14.12 -4.48
CA MET A 1 -3.96 -12.95 -3.97
C MET A 1 -5.38 -13.08 -4.48
N SER A 2 -6.26 -13.60 -3.63
CA SER A 2 -7.66 -13.87 -3.97
C SER A 2 -8.39 -12.56 -4.24
N LEU A 3 -8.91 -12.42 -5.45
CA LEU A 3 -9.96 -11.44 -5.71
C LEU A 3 -11.20 -11.87 -4.92
N HIS A 4 -11.65 -11.03 -4.01
CA HIS A 4 -12.89 -11.25 -3.26
C HIS A 4 -14.09 -11.08 -4.20
N GLY A 5 -14.31 -12.04 -5.10
CA GLY A 5 -15.56 -12.25 -5.80
C GLY A 5 -16.54 -12.93 -4.85
N ARG A 6 -17.12 -12.19 -3.90
CA ARG A 6 -18.25 -12.70 -3.13
C ARG A 6 -19.50 -12.56 -4.00
N ALA A 7 -19.81 -13.61 -4.73
CA ALA A 7 -21.10 -13.76 -5.38
C ALA A 7 -22.21 -13.65 -4.31
N LEU A 8 -23.05 -12.63 -4.43
CA LEU A 8 -24.32 -12.57 -3.72
C LEU A 8 -25.30 -13.51 -4.44
N PRO A 9 -25.93 -14.49 -3.77
CA PRO A 9 -26.85 -15.39 -4.43
C PRO A 9 -28.20 -14.67 -4.62
N GLY A 10 -28.57 -14.36 -5.87
CA GLY A 10 -29.91 -13.83 -6.17
C GLY A 10 -30.14 -13.10 -7.50
N GLU A 11 -29.14 -12.89 -8.36
CA GLU A 11 -29.39 -12.26 -9.66
C GLU A 11 -29.46 -13.34 -10.76
N PRO A 12 -30.47 -13.32 -11.66
CA PRO A 12 -30.53 -14.24 -12.78
C PRO A 12 -29.32 -14.00 -13.72
N ASP A 13 -28.81 -15.08 -14.33
CA ASP A 13 -27.71 -15.06 -15.29
C ASP A 13 -28.01 -14.13 -16.48
N GLU A 14 -27.75 -12.84 -16.34
CA GLU A 14 -27.65 -11.93 -17.46
C GLU A 14 -26.27 -12.11 -18.09
N PRO A 15 -26.17 -12.44 -19.40
CA PRO A 15 -24.88 -12.60 -20.05
C PRO A 15 -24.15 -11.26 -19.95
N ALA A 16 -22.87 -11.32 -19.60
CA ALA A 16 -21.99 -10.16 -19.53
C ALA A 16 -21.97 -9.46 -20.91
N GLU A 17 -22.89 -8.53 -21.14
CA GLU A 17 -22.78 -7.56 -22.21
C GLU A 17 -21.46 -6.83 -21.95
N ALA A 18 -20.48 -7.06 -22.84
CA ALA A 18 -19.24 -6.31 -22.85
C ALA A 18 -19.59 -4.82 -22.75
N SER A 19 -19.14 -4.17 -21.67
CA SER A 19 -19.48 -2.78 -21.35
C SER A 19 -19.38 -1.92 -22.61
N ARG A 20 -20.54 -1.50 -23.14
CA ARG A 20 -20.57 -0.58 -24.28
C ARG A 20 -19.81 0.70 -23.89
N PRO A 21 -19.09 1.34 -24.83
CA PRO A 21 -18.43 2.61 -24.56
C PRO A 21 -19.45 3.60 -23.98
N ALA A 22 -19.09 4.32 -22.92
CA ALA A 22 -20.00 5.23 -22.20
C ALA A 22 -20.68 6.28 -23.11
N ALA A 23 -20.12 6.53 -24.29
CA ALA A 23 -20.65 7.44 -25.31
C ALA A 23 -21.96 6.95 -25.98
N ASP A 24 -22.25 5.65 -25.98
CA ASP A 24 -23.44 5.07 -26.62
C ASP A 24 -24.64 4.93 -25.65
N HIS A 25 -24.52 5.39 -24.40
CA HIS A 25 -25.62 5.32 -23.45
C HIS A 25 -26.67 6.41 -23.76
N PRO A 26 -27.94 6.06 -24.04
CA PRO A 26 -28.99 7.05 -24.27
C PRO A 26 -29.24 7.82 -22.97
N GLY A 27 -28.79 9.07 -22.93
CA GLY A 27 -28.76 9.91 -21.72
C GLY A 27 -27.34 10.26 -21.23
N ALA A 28 -26.29 9.92 -21.97
CA ALA A 28 -24.93 10.33 -21.67
C ALA A 28 -24.83 11.88 -21.67
N HIS A 29 -24.74 12.44 -20.47
CA HIS A 29 -24.46 13.86 -20.28
C HIS A 29 -22.96 14.12 -20.50
N PRO A 30 -22.58 15.33 -20.97
CA PRO A 30 -21.17 15.69 -21.08
C PRO A 30 -20.49 15.50 -19.73
N LEU A 31 -19.41 14.72 -19.69
CA LEU A 31 -18.58 14.58 -18.51
C LEU A 31 -17.83 15.88 -18.27
N VAL A 32 -17.78 16.29 -17.01
CA VAL A 32 -16.94 17.40 -16.55
C VAL A 32 -15.70 16.83 -15.88
N ASP A 33 -14.56 17.45 -16.12
CA ASP A 33 -13.33 17.08 -15.45
C ASP A 33 -13.45 17.37 -13.95
N LEU A 34 -13.18 16.36 -13.13
CA LEU A 34 -13.13 16.46 -11.67
C LEU A 34 -11.68 16.36 -11.22
N ASP A 35 -11.11 17.49 -10.81
CA ASP A 35 -9.84 17.56 -10.12
C ASP A 35 -10.09 17.84 -8.63
N VAL A 36 -9.49 17.05 -7.76
CA VAL A 36 -9.62 17.17 -6.30
C VAL A 36 -8.24 17.21 -5.67
N ASP A 37 -7.87 18.37 -5.12
CA ASP A 37 -6.67 18.51 -4.30
C ASP A 37 -6.93 17.95 -2.89
N LEU A 38 -6.21 16.87 -2.54
CA LEU A 38 -6.29 16.21 -1.25
C LEU A 38 -5.19 16.65 -0.28
N THR A 39 -4.35 17.62 -0.63
CA THR A 39 -3.19 18.02 0.18
C THR A 39 -3.58 18.41 1.60
N SER A 40 -4.61 19.25 1.76
CA SER A 40 -5.11 19.64 3.09
C SER A 40 -5.75 18.48 3.85
N HIS A 41 -6.45 17.58 3.15
CA HIS A 41 -7.07 16.40 3.75
C HIS A 41 -6.01 15.42 4.27
N GLU A 42 -4.91 15.23 3.54
CA GLU A 42 -3.80 14.38 3.99
C GLU A 42 -3.05 14.99 5.18
N LEU A 43 -2.84 16.31 5.20
CA LEU A 43 -2.26 16.97 6.38
C LEU A 43 -3.14 16.77 7.63
N LEU A 44 -4.45 16.91 7.49
CA LEU A 44 -5.40 16.70 8.59
C LEU A 44 -5.42 15.22 9.03
N ARG A 45 -5.40 14.28 8.08
CA ARG A 45 -5.27 12.84 8.39
C ARG A 45 -4.00 12.55 9.18
N ARG A 46 -2.84 13.09 8.77
CA ARG A 46 -1.56 12.91 9.49
C ARG A 46 -1.60 13.50 10.89
N ALA A 47 -2.20 14.69 11.05
CA ALA A 47 -2.36 15.31 12.37
C ALA A 47 -3.19 14.42 13.32
N HIS A 48 -4.30 13.85 12.85
CA HIS A 48 -5.10 12.92 13.64
C HIS A 48 -4.36 11.62 13.98
N VAL A 49 -3.50 11.12 13.09
CA VAL A 49 -2.66 9.95 13.39
C VAL A 49 -1.68 10.26 14.52
N LEU A 50 -1.01 11.41 14.46
CA LEU A 50 -0.07 11.83 15.51
C LEU A 50 -0.77 12.04 16.85
N ASP A 51 -1.97 12.63 16.84
CA ASP A 51 -2.79 12.80 18.04
C ASP A 51 -3.19 11.44 18.65
N ALA A 52 -3.61 10.49 17.81
CA ALA A 52 -4.00 9.14 18.25
C ALA A 52 -2.84 8.31 18.82
N LEU A 53 -1.60 8.54 18.36
CA LEU A 53 -0.40 7.91 18.93
C LEU A 53 -0.09 8.41 20.34
N GLY A 54 -0.53 9.62 20.68
CA GLY A 54 -0.41 10.20 22.01
C GLY A 54 0.96 10.80 22.31
N SER A 55 1.05 11.57 23.41
CA SER A 55 2.26 12.30 23.81
C SER A 55 3.43 11.42 24.21
N ASP A 56 3.17 10.17 24.57
CA ASP A 56 4.18 9.22 25.05
C ASP A 56 4.82 8.44 23.90
N TRP A 57 4.36 8.65 22.66
CA TRP A 57 4.92 8.00 21.50
C TRP A 57 6.33 8.53 21.21
N ASP A 58 7.33 7.65 21.30
CA ASP A 58 8.71 7.92 20.91
C ASP A 58 8.94 7.42 19.47
N PRO A 59 8.99 8.33 18.46
CA PRO A 59 9.20 7.94 17.06
C PRO A 59 10.58 7.31 16.84
N VAL A 60 11.58 7.68 17.64
CA VAL A 60 12.93 7.11 17.52
C VAL A 60 12.95 5.69 18.07
N ALA A 61 12.27 5.43 19.18
CA ALA A 61 12.11 4.06 19.68
C ALA A 61 11.33 3.18 18.69
N ALA A 62 10.29 3.72 18.05
CA ALA A 62 9.53 3.00 17.02
C ALA A 62 10.42 2.60 15.83
N LEU A 63 11.22 3.55 15.30
CA LEU A 63 12.16 3.28 14.19
C LEU A 63 13.22 2.23 14.57
N ARG A 64 13.80 2.31 15.76
CA ARG A 64 14.74 1.29 16.25
C ARG A 64 14.08 -0.09 16.39
N GLY A 65 12.82 -0.12 16.82
CA GLY A 65 12.04 -1.35 16.92
C GLY A 65 11.80 -1.99 15.56
N GLU A 66 11.52 -1.18 14.54
CA GLU A 66 11.39 -1.64 13.15
C GLU A 66 12.70 -2.20 12.61
N GLU A 67 13.83 -1.49 12.81
CA GLU A 67 15.15 -1.99 12.42
C GLU A 67 15.45 -3.33 13.09
N ALA A 68 15.24 -3.44 14.41
CA ALA A 68 15.44 -4.70 15.14
C ALA A 68 14.53 -5.84 14.63
N ALA A 69 13.29 -5.54 14.26
CA ALA A 69 12.39 -6.52 13.68
C ALA A 69 12.86 -6.99 12.29
N TYR A 70 13.34 -6.08 11.45
CA TYR A 70 13.99 -6.42 10.17
C TYR A 70 15.19 -7.35 10.38
N GLU A 71 16.00 -7.08 11.41
CA GLU A 71 17.15 -7.93 11.72
C GLU A 71 16.77 -9.34 12.13
N LEU A 72 15.69 -9.47 12.89
CA LEU A 72 15.16 -10.78 13.26
C LEU A 72 14.59 -11.51 12.05
N LEU A 73 13.87 -10.82 11.16
CA LEU A 73 13.24 -11.42 9.98
C LEU A 73 14.25 -12.07 9.04
N TYR A 74 15.41 -11.44 8.87
CA TYR A 74 16.51 -11.94 8.04
C TYR A 74 17.66 -12.52 8.86
N SER A 75 17.38 -12.91 10.11
CA SER A 75 18.32 -13.66 10.93
C SER A 75 18.34 -15.14 10.52
N GLY A 76 19.50 -15.78 10.68
CA GLY A 76 19.63 -17.23 10.52
C GLY A 76 19.39 -17.76 9.10
N LEU A 77 19.56 -16.92 8.07
CA LEU A 77 19.45 -17.35 6.68
C LEU A 77 20.49 -18.43 6.36
N SER A 78 20.05 -19.43 5.60
CA SER A 78 20.97 -20.37 4.97
C SER A 78 21.85 -19.66 3.93
N ALA A 79 22.93 -20.29 3.49
CA ALA A 79 23.80 -19.70 2.47
C ALA A 79 23.07 -19.36 1.16
N GLU A 80 22.10 -20.19 0.75
CA GLU A 80 21.28 -19.93 -0.43
C GLU A 80 20.32 -18.76 -0.21
N GLN A 81 19.68 -18.71 0.95
CA GLN A 81 18.77 -17.62 1.31
C GLN A 81 19.52 -16.28 1.45
N GLN A 82 20.73 -16.30 2.00
CA GLN A 82 21.60 -15.13 2.09
C GLN A 82 21.95 -14.61 0.70
N ARG A 83 22.28 -15.49 -0.25
CA ARG A 83 22.57 -15.10 -1.64
C ARG A 83 21.37 -14.41 -2.29
N VAL A 84 20.17 -14.97 -2.12
CA VAL A 84 18.94 -14.36 -2.65
C VAL A 84 18.65 -13.02 -1.98
N TYR A 85 18.84 -12.92 -0.66
CA TYR A 85 18.70 -11.64 0.05
C TYR A 85 19.65 -10.58 -0.51
N ASP A 86 20.93 -10.93 -0.71
CA ASP A 86 21.93 -10.01 -1.25
C ASP A 86 21.59 -9.57 -2.69
N GLU A 87 21.08 -10.48 -3.53
CA GLU A 87 20.59 -10.17 -4.89
C GLU A 87 19.41 -9.19 -4.86
N LEU A 88 18.45 -9.40 -3.94
CA LEU A 88 17.29 -8.52 -3.79
C LEU A 88 17.66 -7.13 -3.28
N VAL A 89 18.64 -7.04 -2.38
CA VAL A 89 19.20 -5.75 -1.92
C VAL A 89 19.90 -5.04 -3.07
N ALA A 90 20.72 -5.74 -3.85
CA ALA A 90 21.42 -5.17 -5.00
C ALA A 90 20.44 -4.67 -6.09
N ALA A 91 19.32 -5.36 -6.26
CA ALA A 91 18.24 -4.95 -7.18
C ALA A 91 17.37 -3.81 -6.64
N GLY A 92 17.56 -3.36 -5.39
CA GLY A 92 16.75 -2.33 -4.74
C GLY A 92 15.34 -2.81 -4.36
N VAL A 93 15.08 -4.12 -4.39
CA VAL A 93 13.80 -4.71 -3.97
C VAL A 93 13.70 -4.73 -2.45
N LEU A 94 14.83 -5.03 -1.78
CA LEU A 94 14.92 -4.97 -0.32
C LEU A 94 15.79 -3.80 0.12
N PRO A 95 15.45 -3.15 1.24
CA PRO A 95 16.29 -2.11 1.81
C PRO A 95 17.62 -2.71 2.28
N ARG A 96 18.70 -1.93 2.12
CA ARG A 96 20.00 -2.30 2.68
C ARG A 96 19.96 -2.17 4.20
N ARG A 97 20.50 -3.18 4.87
CA ARG A 97 20.67 -3.20 6.33
C ARG A 97 21.42 -1.95 6.81
N GLY A 98 20.82 -1.20 7.72
CA GLY A 98 21.45 -0.04 8.38
C GLY A 98 21.32 1.31 7.67
N ASP A 99 20.64 1.40 6.51
CA ASP A 99 20.49 2.69 5.81
C ASP A 99 19.34 3.57 6.36
N GLY A 100 18.55 3.06 7.31
CA GLY A 100 17.45 3.78 7.95
C GLY A 100 16.35 4.16 6.95
N HIS A 101 15.14 3.63 7.11
CA HIS A 101 14.03 3.90 6.17
C HIS A 101 13.59 5.39 6.10
N ALA A 102 14.20 6.27 6.91
CA ALA A 102 13.90 7.69 7.00
C ALA A 102 14.71 8.59 6.03
N ALA A 103 15.68 8.05 5.28
CA ALA A 103 16.58 8.85 4.43
C ALA A 103 16.28 8.81 2.92
N ALA A 104 15.17 8.19 2.49
CA ALA A 104 14.76 8.09 1.09
C ALA A 104 13.60 9.04 0.75
#